data_AF-A0A3B9YW09-F1
#
_entry.id   AF-A0A3B9YW09-F1
#
_cell.length_a   1.000
_cell.length_b   1.000
_cell.length_c   1.000
_cell.angle_alpha   90.00
_cell.angle_beta   90.00
_cell.angle_gamma   90.00
#
_symmetry.space_group_name_H-M   'P 1'
#
loop_
_entity.id
_entity.type
_entity.pdbx_description
1 polymer ?
#
loop_
_entity_poly.entity_id
_entity_poly.type
_entity_poly.pdbx_seq_one_letter_code
_entity_poly.pdbx_strand_id
1 'polypeptide(L)'
;EIIETPIISNFKEGLTVLEYFNSTHGARKGLADTALKTANSGYLTRRLVDVAQDCIINGVDCGTKEGITVSAVLDGGTVVATLGERILGRTAAEDIKEPATGKVLVKRNEEITEDRVEVIEAAHLNRVRIRSVLVCELTNGVCGKCYGRDLARGTPVNAGEAVGVIAAQSIGEPGTQLTMRT
;
A
#
# COMPACT_ATOMS: atom_id res chain seq x y z
N GLU A 1 -13.57 29.34 3.74
CA GLU A 1 -13.63 30.66 4.38
C GLU A 1 -13.83 30.42 5.86
N ILE A 2 -12.95 30.97 6.69
CA ILE A 2 -13.00 30.80 8.15
C ILE A 2 -13.91 31.92 8.67
N ILE A 3 -14.93 31.57 9.45
CA ILE A 3 -15.83 32.56 10.05
C ILE A 3 -15.06 33.28 11.17
N GLU A 4 -14.99 34.62 11.12
CA GLU A 4 -14.23 35.42 12.09
C GLU A 4 -14.83 35.43 13.50
N THR A 5 -16.11 35.11 13.64
CA THR A 5 -16.81 35.00 14.93
C THR A 5 -16.73 33.57 15.47
N PRO A 6 -15.93 33.31 16.53
CA PRO A 6 -15.81 31.98 17.10
C PRO A 6 -17.05 31.60 17.91
N ILE A 7 -17.29 30.29 18.03
CA ILE A 7 -18.26 29.73 18.98
C ILE A 7 -17.56 29.62 20.33
N ILE A 8 -18.08 30.31 21.35
CA ILE A 8 -17.47 30.38 22.69
C ILE A 8 -18.15 29.38 23.63
N SER A 9 -19.44 29.15 23.45
CA SER A 9 -20.24 28.22 24.28
C SER A 9 -19.95 26.75 23.95
N ASN A 10 -20.03 25.86 24.94
CA ASN A 10 -19.91 24.42 24.73
C ASN A 10 -21.27 23.70 24.77
N PHE A 11 -21.32 22.42 24.36
CA PHE A 11 -22.58 21.66 24.28
C PHE A 11 -23.29 21.45 25.63
N LYS A 12 -22.59 21.59 26.77
CA LYS A 12 -23.21 21.49 28.10
C LYS A 12 -23.91 22.80 28.50
N GLU A 13 -23.30 23.93 28.16
CA GLU A 13 -23.85 25.28 28.41
C GLU A 13 -24.95 25.65 27.41
N GLY A 14 -24.90 25.06 26.21
CA GLY A 14 -25.83 25.32 25.13
C GLY A 14 -25.31 26.41 24.18
N LEU A 15 -25.70 26.31 22.91
CA LEU A 15 -25.32 27.27 21.87
C LEU A 15 -26.38 28.37 21.77
N THR A 16 -25.95 29.62 21.61
CA THR A 16 -26.86 30.70 21.24
C THR A 16 -27.40 30.50 19.82
N VAL A 17 -28.50 31.19 19.47
CA VAL A 17 -29.12 31.06 18.12
C VAL A 17 -28.12 31.35 17.01
N LEU A 18 -27.28 32.38 17.18
CA LEU A 18 -26.28 32.77 16.19
C LEU A 18 -25.15 31.73 16.09
N GLU A 19 -24.62 31.24 17.21
CA GLU A 19 -23.59 30.19 17.22
C GLU A 19 -24.08 28.90 16.59
N TYR A 20 -25.33 28.50 16.89
CA TYR A 20 -25.95 27.33 16.27
C TYR A 20 -26.08 27.54 14.76
N PHE A 21 -26.61 28.68 14.31
CA PHE A 21 -26.74 28.99 12.88
C PHE A 21 -25.39 28.98 12.16
N ASN A 22 -24.34 29.55 12.76
CA ASN A 22 -22.99 29.53 12.20
C ASN A 22 -22.46 28.08 12.07
N SER A 23 -22.70 27.21 13.06
CA SER A 23 -22.28 25.80 13.02
C SER A 23 -22.93 25.00 11.88
N THR A 24 -24.15 25.36 11.48
CA THR A 24 -24.87 24.63 10.41
C THR A 24 -24.23 24.76 9.04
N HIS A 25 -23.52 25.86 8.76
CA HIS A 25 -22.86 26.08 7.47
C HIS A 25 -21.76 25.04 7.24
N GLY A 26 -20.89 24.85 8.24
CA GLY A 26 -19.84 23.84 8.20
C GLY A 26 -20.41 22.42 8.16
N ALA A 27 -21.42 22.13 9.01
CA ALA A 27 -22.05 20.81 9.06
C ALA A 27 -22.72 20.43 7.74
N ARG A 28 -23.48 21.35 7.12
CA ARG A 28 -24.16 21.10 5.85
C ARG A 28 -23.17 20.90 4.70
N LYS A 29 -22.10 21.72 4.65
CA LYS A 29 -21.04 21.53 3.66
C LYS A 29 -20.35 20.18 3.85
N GLY A 30 -19.99 19.82 5.09
CA GLY A 30 -19.40 18.52 5.41
C GLY A 30 -20.26 17.36 4.94
N LEU A 31 -21.56 17.35 5.29
CA LEU A 31 -22.48 16.30 4.85
C LEU A 31 -22.61 16.21 3.31
N ALA A 32 -22.68 17.35 2.63
CA ALA A 32 -22.74 17.40 1.17
C ALA A 32 -21.43 16.90 0.53
N ASP A 33 -20.28 17.33 1.05
CA ASP A 33 -18.96 16.91 0.57
C ASP A 33 -18.75 15.41 0.81
N THR A 34 -19.14 14.88 1.98
CA THR A 34 -19.11 13.42 2.24
C THR A 34 -19.95 12.68 1.21
N ALA A 35 -21.20 13.10 0.97
CA ALA A 35 -22.08 12.44 0.01
C ALA A 35 -21.53 12.48 -1.43
N LEU A 36 -20.96 13.61 -1.86
CA LEU A 36 -20.35 13.76 -3.19
C LEU A 36 -19.05 12.96 -3.33
N LYS A 37 -18.18 13.00 -2.32
CA LYS A 37 -16.89 12.31 -2.35
C LYS A 37 -17.06 10.78 -2.36
N THR A 38 -18.08 10.23 -1.70
CA THR A 38 -18.38 8.78 -1.76
C THR A 38 -18.57 8.29 -3.19
N ALA A 39 -19.27 9.05 -4.04
CA ALA A 39 -19.48 8.68 -5.44
C ALA A 39 -18.17 8.65 -6.23
N ASN A 40 -17.28 9.62 -6.00
CA ASN A 40 -15.97 9.68 -6.66
C ASN A 40 -15.06 8.52 -6.25
N SER A 41 -15.05 8.15 -4.97
CA SER A 41 -14.25 7.02 -4.46
C SER A 41 -14.74 5.68 -5.02
N GLY A 42 -16.06 5.47 -5.09
CA GLY A 42 -16.63 4.29 -5.74
C GLY A 42 -16.30 4.22 -7.23
N TYR A 43 -16.35 5.36 -7.94
CA TYR A 43 -15.98 5.44 -9.34
C TYR A 43 -14.49 5.12 -9.58
N LEU A 44 -13.60 5.61 -8.70
CA LEU A 44 -12.17 5.26 -8.75
C LEU A 44 -11.96 3.76 -8.59
N THR A 45 -12.57 3.14 -7.58
CA THR A 45 -12.46 1.69 -7.36
C THR A 45 -12.92 0.89 -8.58
N ARG A 46 -14.04 1.29 -9.20
CA ARG A 46 -14.51 0.66 -10.45
C ARG A 46 -13.45 0.76 -11.55
N ARG A 47 -12.88 1.95 -11.78
CA ARG A 47 -11.85 2.13 -12.82
C ARG A 47 -10.58 1.34 -12.53
N LEU A 48 -10.19 1.22 -11.26
CA LEU A 48 -9.05 0.38 -10.86
C LEU A 48 -9.31 -1.09 -11.18
N VAL A 49 -10.51 -1.59 -10.88
CA VAL A 49 -10.92 -2.97 -11.21
C VAL A 49 -10.94 -3.19 -12.73
N ASP A 50 -11.53 -2.28 -13.49
CA ASP A 50 -11.62 -2.38 -14.96
C ASP A 50 -10.23 -2.51 -15.62
N VAL A 51 -9.21 -1.84 -15.09
CA VAL A 51 -7.83 -1.90 -15.60
C VAL A 51 -7.07 -3.12 -15.08
N ALA A 52 -7.35 -3.56 -13.85
CA ALA A 52 -6.55 -4.59 -13.18
C ALA A 52 -7.17 -6.00 -13.26
N GLN A 53 -8.40 -6.17 -13.76
CA GLN A 53 -9.11 -7.46 -13.74
C GLN A 53 -8.38 -8.63 -14.42
N ASP A 54 -7.56 -8.34 -15.45
CA ASP A 54 -6.81 -9.36 -16.19
C ASP A 54 -5.50 -9.78 -15.49
N CYS A 55 -5.14 -9.11 -14.38
CA CYS A 55 -3.96 -9.46 -13.59
C CYS A 55 -4.25 -10.64 -12.65
N ILE A 56 -3.97 -11.84 -13.13
CA ILE A 56 -4.15 -13.12 -12.43
C ILE A 56 -2.79 -13.83 -12.30
N ILE A 57 -2.61 -14.63 -11.25
CA ILE A 57 -1.41 -15.47 -11.12
C ILE A 57 -1.49 -16.68 -12.05
N ASN A 58 -0.72 -16.66 -13.13
CA ASN A 58 -0.79 -17.68 -14.20
C ASN A 58 0.42 -18.62 -14.27
N GLY A 59 1.39 -18.47 -13.37
CA GLY A 59 2.56 -19.33 -13.33
C GLY A 59 3.40 -19.11 -12.08
N VAL A 60 4.37 -19.99 -11.83
CA VAL A 60 5.22 -19.90 -10.64
C VAL A 60 6.36 -18.90 -10.83
N ASP A 61 7.06 -18.97 -11.97
CA ASP A 61 8.23 -18.13 -12.27
C ASP A 61 8.29 -17.82 -13.76
N CYS A 62 8.36 -16.53 -14.13
CA CYS A 62 8.56 -16.10 -15.52
C CYS A 62 10.03 -16.18 -15.98
N GLY A 63 10.97 -16.47 -15.08
CA GLY A 63 12.40 -16.60 -15.39
C GLY A 63 13.16 -15.27 -15.51
N THR A 64 12.49 -14.12 -15.35
CA THR A 64 13.15 -12.81 -15.47
C THR A 64 14.33 -12.68 -14.51
N LYS A 65 15.38 -12.01 -15.00
CA LYS A 65 16.54 -11.59 -14.21
C LYS A 65 16.41 -10.14 -13.74
N GLU A 66 15.40 -9.44 -14.22
CA GLU A 66 15.13 -8.07 -13.82
C GLU A 66 14.48 -8.01 -12.45
N GLY A 67 14.70 -6.88 -11.79
CA GLY A 67 14.26 -6.62 -10.44
C GLY A 67 14.42 -5.15 -10.13
N ILE A 68 13.61 -4.67 -9.21
CA ILE A 68 13.63 -3.28 -8.76
C ILE A 68 14.49 -3.13 -7.51
N THR A 69 15.21 -2.04 -7.42
CA THR A 69 15.99 -1.69 -6.23
C THR A 69 15.08 -0.95 -5.25
N VAL A 70 14.98 -1.48 -4.03
CA VAL A 70 14.16 -0.94 -2.95
C VAL A 70 15.06 -0.45 -1.82
N SER A 71 14.73 0.71 -1.27
CA SER A 71 15.37 1.33 -0.10
C SER A 71 14.29 1.78 0.90
N ALA A 72 14.69 2.13 2.12
CA ALA A 72 13.80 2.83 3.04
C ALA A 72 13.29 4.14 2.42
N VAL A 73 12.07 4.54 2.79
CA VAL A 73 11.45 5.79 2.32
C VAL A 73 11.57 6.83 3.43
N LEU A 74 12.24 7.93 3.12
CA LEU A 74 12.45 9.07 4.00
C LEU A 74 11.63 10.25 3.50
N ASP A 75 10.83 10.85 4.38
CA ASP A 75 10.10 12.09 4.10
C ASP A 75 10.40 13.11 5.20
N GLY A 76 10.93 14.27 4.81
CA GLY A 76 11.27 15.36 5.75
C GLY A 76 12.22 14.98 6.90
N GLY A 77 13.02 13.91 6.77
CA GLY A 77 13.88 13.40 7.85
C GLY A 77 13.21 12.38 8.79
N THR A 78 11.93 12.06 8.56
CA THR A 78 11.23 10.95 9.22
C THR A 78 11.23 9.71 8.33
N VAL A 79 11.38 8.53 8.95
CA VAL A 79 11.27 7.25 8.24
C VAL A 79 9.80 6.92 8.07
N VAL A 80 9.29 6.96 6.84
CA VAL A 80 7.89 6.65 6.51
C VAL A 80 7.67 5.15 6.40
N ALA A 81 8.63 4.44 5.81
CA ALA A 81 8.63 2.98 5.71
C ALA A 81 10.07 2.47 5.76
N THR A 82 10.32 1.47 6.60
CA THR A 82 11.65 0.86 6.71
C THR A 82 11.97 -0.01 5.49
N LEU A 83 13.24 -0.42 5.35
CA LEU A 83 13.59 -1.37 4.29
C LEU A 83 12.88 -2.72 4.53
N GLY A 84 12.85 -3.21 5.77
CA GLY A 84 12.24 -4.48 6.13
C GLY A 84 10.76 -4.57 5.77
N GLU A 85 9.98 -3.54 6.11
CA GLU A 85 8.55 -3.46 5.77
C GLU A 85 8.30 -3.54 4.26
N ARG A 86 9.20 -2.97 3.45
CA ARG A 86 9.03 -2.93 1.99
C ARG A 86 9.43 -4.24 1.29
N ILE A 87 10.34 -5.01 1.89
CA ILE A 87 10.85 -6.26 1.30
C ILE A 87 10.15 -7.51 1.83
N LEU A 88 9.46 -7.42 2.98
CA LEU A 88 8.74 -8.54 3.57
C LEU A 88 7.74 -9.17 2.59
N GLY A 89 7.78 -10.50 2.46
CA GLY A 89 6.92 -11.26 1.55
C GLY A 89 7.25 -11.09 0.07
N ARG A 90 8.35 -10.40 -0.29
CA ARG A 90 8.85 -10.31 -1.66
C ARG A 90 9.91 -11.36 -1.94
N THR A 91 10.17 -11.62 -3.22
CA THR A 91 11.20 -12.57 -3.65
C THR A 91 12.48 -11.83 -4.04
N ALA A 92 13.64 -12.32 -3.60
CA ALA A 92 14.93 -11.73 -3.95
C ALA A 92 15.25 -11.90 -5.45
N ALA A 93 15.65 -10.82 -6.13
CA ALA A 93 16.03 -10.87 -7.55
C ALA A 93 17.47 -11.36 -7.75
N GLU A 94 18.34 -11.13 -6.76
CA GLU A 94 19.74 -11.55 -6.72
C GLU A 94 20.10 -12.07 -5.32
N ASP A 95 21.27 -12.71 -5.20
CA ASP A 95 21.77 -13.16 -3.90
C ASP A 95 22.07 -11.95 -3.01
N ILE A 96 21.33 -11.79 -1.93
CA ILE A 96 21.54 -10.72 -0.95
C ILE A 96 22.71 -11.14 -0.07
N LYS A 97 23.77 -10.34 -0.06
CA LYS A 97 25.00 -10.63 0.69
C LYS A 97 25.25 -9.58 1.76
N GLU A 98 25.81 -10.02 2.88
CA GLU A 98 26.28 -9.13 3.93
C GLU A 98 27.55 -8.39 3.45
N PRO A 99 27.64 -7.04 3.59
CA PRO A 99 28.80 -6.28 3.12
C PRO A 99 30.09 -6.62 3.88
N ALA A 100 29.99 -6.95 5.16
CA ALA A 100 31.14 -7.19 6.03
C ALA A 100 31.77 -8.57 5.86
N THR A 101 30.96 -9.62 5.71
CA THR A 101 31.44 -11.01 5.66
C THR A 101 31.35 -11.65 4.27
N GLY A 102 30.59 -11.06 3.34
CA GLY A 102 30.29 -11.64 2.04
C GLY A 102 29.37 -12.87 2.11
N LYS A 103 28.83 -13.21 3.29
CA LYS A 103 27.90 -14.32 3.48
C LYS A 103 26.57 -14.02 2.78
N VAL A 104 26.02 -15.01 2.09
CA VAL A 104 24.70 -14.92 1.45
C VAL A 104 23.62 -15.04 2.53
N LEU A 105 22.83 -13.97 2.69
CA LEU A 105 21.73 -13.88 3.66
C LEU A 105 20.44 -14.50 3.11
N VAL A 106 20.14 -14.21 1.84
CA VAL A 106 18.98 -14.72 1.10
C VAL A 106 19.43 -15.05 -0.33
N LYS A 107 19.09 -16.24 -0.82
CA LYS A 107 19.43 -16.64 -2.19
C LYS A 107 18.47 -16.02 -3.19
N ARG A 108 18.93 -15.88 -4.43
CA ARG A 108 18.07 -15.51 -5.56
C ARG A 108 16.86 -16.44 -5.64
N ASN A 109 15.70 -15.86 -5.92
CA ASN A 109 14.40 -16.54 -6.02
C ASN A 109 13.85 -17.12 -4.71
N GLU A 110 14.45 -16.79 -3.57
CA GLU A 110 13.94 -17.12 -2.25
C GLU A 110 13.01 -16.00 -1.75
N GLU A 111 11.96 -16.38 -1.04
CA GLU A 111 11.05 -15.43 -0.39
C GLU A 111 11.70 -14.83 0.86
N ILE A 112 11.51 -13.54 1.05
CA ILE A 112 11.99 -12.80 2.22
C ILE A 112 10.92 -12.90 3.32
N THR A 113 11.13 -13.84 4.24
CA THR A 113 10.32 -14.02 5.45
C THR A 113 10.79 -13.12 6.58
N GLU A 114 10.03 -13.06 7.66
CA GLU A 114 10.28 -12.28 8.87
C GLU A 114 11.70 -12.52 9.42
N ASP A 115 12.10 -13.79 9.58
CA ASP A 115 13.46 -14.17 10.03
C ASP A 115 14.55 -13.62 9.12
N ARG A 116 14.29 -13.54 7.80
CA ARG A 116 15.25 -13.01 6.82
C ARG A 116 15.30 -11.50 6.83
N VAL A 117 14.18 -10.83 7.10
CA VAL A 117 14.14 -9.37 7.29
C VAL A 117 15.02 -8.97 8.46
N GLU A 118 14.92 -9.65 9.61
CA GLU A 118 15.74 -9.34 10.79
C GLU A 118 17.23 -9.44 10.49
N VAL A 119 17.65 -10.49 9.75
CA VAL A 119 19.04 -10.68 9.34
C VAL A 119 19.49 -9.59 8.35
N ILE A 120 18.62 -9.17 7.43
CA ILE A 120 18.92 -8.09 6.47
C ILE A 120 19.06 -6.74 7.17
N GLU A 121 18.21 -6.46 8.17
CA GLU A 121 18.27 -5.23 8.95
C GLU A 121 19.50 -5.20 9.87
N ALA A 122 19.86 -6.33 10.49
CA ALA A 122 21.08 -6.47 11.28
C ALA A 122 22.36 -6.28 10.45
N ALA A 123 22.33 -6.66 9.17
CA ALA A 123 23.42 -6.43 8.23
C ALA A 123 23.52 -4.96 7.75
N HIS A 124 22.62 -4.08 8.19
CA HIS A 124 22.56 -2.66 7.84
C HIS A 124 22.62 -2.39 6.32
N LEU A 125 21.88 -3.20 5.55
CA LEU A 125 21.76 -3.02 4.11
C LEU A 125 20.91 -1.79 3.77
N ASN A 126 21.44 -0.89 2.93
CA ASN A 126 20.73 0.33 2.52
C ASN A 126 19.73 0.09 1.39
N ARG A 127 20.00 -0.92 0.53
CA ARG A 127 19.21 -1.21 -0.67
C ARG A 127 19.26 -2.70 -0.98
N VAL A 128 18.13 -3.23 -1.48
CA VAL A 128 17.97 -4.62 -1.87
C VAL A 128 17.28 -4.68 -3.22
N ARG A 129 17.71 -5.61 -4.09
CA ARG A 129 17.05 -5.86 -5.37
C ARG A 129 16.04 -6.99 -5.22
N ILE A 130 14.76 -6.67 -5.43
CA ILE A 130 13.65 -7.63 -5.35
C ILE A 130 12.98 -7.83 -6.70
N ARG A 131 12.33 -8.97 -6.87
CA ARG A 131 11.42 -9.19 -8.00
C ARG A 131 10.18 -8.33 -7.82
N SER A 132 9.60 -7.92 -8.94
CA SER A 132 8.40 -7.09 -8.94
C SER A 132 7.48 -7.47 -10.09
N VAL A 133 6.20 -7.23 -9.87
CA VAL A 133 5.15 -7.36 -10.89
C VAL A 133 5.38 -6.43 -12.09
N LEU A 134 6.07 -5.30 -11.89
CA LEU A 134 6.34 -4.31 -12.94
C LEU A 134 7.33 -4.78 -14.02
N VAL A 135 8.19 -5.74 -13.66
CA VAL A 135 9.22 -6.30 -14.55
C VAL A 135 8.94 -7.77 -14.85
N CYS A 136 7.71 -8.22 -14.65
CA CYS A 136 7.33 -9.59 -14.95
C CYS A 136 7.24 -9.80 -16.47
N GLU A 137 7.96 -10.80 -16.98
CA GLU A 137 7.97 -11.15 -18.41
C GLU A 137 6.84 -12.12 -18.81
N LEU A 138 5.90 -12.41 -17.91
CA LEU A 138 4.77 -13.27 -18.24
C LEU A 138 3.81 -12.51 -19.18
N THR A 139 3.43 -13.13 -20.30
CA THR A 139 2.60 -12.47 -21.33
C THR A 139 1.16 -12.21 -20.87
N ASN A 140 0.57 -13.16 -20.16
CA ASN A 140 -0.79 -13.06 -19.63
C ASN A 140 -0.74 -13.22 -18.11
N GLY A 141 -1.01 -12.15 -17.36
CA GLY A 141 -1.01 -12.15 -15.90
C GLY A 141 0.39 -11.98 -15.30
N VAL A 142 0.57 -12.46 -14.07
CA VAL A 142 1.81 -12.29 -13.30
C VAL A 142 2.25 -13.64 -12.74
N CYS A 143 3.56 -13.85 -12.57
CA CYS A 143 4.06 -15.06 -11.91
C CYS A 143 4.11 -14.92 -10.39
N GLY A 144 3.95 -16.03 -9.67
CA GLY A 144 3.96 -16.08 -8.21
C GLY A 144 5.22 -15.47 -7.59
N LYS A 145 6.41 -15.71 -8.15
CA LYS A 145 7.67 -15.11 -7.65
C LYS A 145 7.81 -13.61 -7.90
N CYS A 146 7.16 -13.04 -8.91
CA CYS A 146 7.17 -11.59 -9.11
C CYS A 146 6.15 -10.88 -8.21
N TYR A 147 5.09 -11.58 -7.82
CA TYR A 147 4.10 -11.09 -6.86
C TYR A 147 4.62 -11.24 -5.42
N GLY A 148 5.00 -12.45 -5.03
CA GLY A 148 5.46 -12.82 -3.70
C GLY A 148 4.35 -13.49 -2.87
N ARG A 149 4.22 -13.03 -1.63
CA ARG A 149 3.31 -13.57 -0.62
C ARG A 149 1.88 -13.06 -0.78
N ASP A 150 0.91 -13.94 -0.54
CA ASP A 150 -0.48 -13.56 -0.30
C ASP A 150 -0.58 -12.97 1.12
N LEU A 151 -0.86 -11.68 1.21
CA LEU A 151 -0.94 -10.95 2.49
C LEU A 151 -2.15 -11.36 3.33
N ALA A 152 -3.18 -11.96 2.75
CA ALA A 152 -4.35 -12.42 3.48
C ALA A 152 -4.10 -13.76 4.19
N ARG A 153 -3.29 -14.64 3.57
CA ARG A 153 -3.03 -16.00 4.07
C ARG A 153 -1.65 -16.17 4.70
N GLY A 154 -0.70 -15.30 4.41
CA GLY A 154 0.68 -15.43 4.87
C GLY A 154 1.43 -16.59 4.20
N THR A 155 0.97 -17.09 3.05
CA THR A 155 1.65 -18.11 2.25
C THR A 155 2.03 -17.54 0.89
N PRO A 156 2.93 -18.18 0.12
CA PRO A 156 3.12 -17.84 -1.28
C PRO A 156 1.78 -17.80 -2.03
N VAL A 157 1.64 -16.87 -2.98
CA VAL A 157 0.39 -16.72 -3.72
C VAL A 157 0.08 -17.97 -4.57
N ASN A 158 -1.20 -18.35 -4.59
CA ASN A 158 -1.66 -19.51 -5.35
C ASN A 158 -1.87 -19.17 -6.84
N ALA A 159 -1.71 -20.17 -7.70
CA ALA A 159 -2.09 -20.04 -9.10
C ALA A 159 -3.62 -19.86 -9.23
N GLY A 160 -4.05 -18.96 -10.12
CA GLY A 160 -5.45 -18.60 -10.34
C GLY A 160 -5.96 -17.47 -9.44
N GLU A 161 -5.15 -16.95 -8.51
CA GLU A 161 -5.57 -15.85 -7.63
C GLU A 161 -5.71 -14.54 -8.42
N ALA A 162 -6.85 -13.85 -8.25
CA ALA A 162 -7.21 -12.62 -8.97
C ALA A 162 -6.57 -11.37 -8.32
N VAL A 163 -5.24 -11.34 -8.29
CA VAL A 163 -4.44 -10.33 -7.57
C VAL A 163 -4.71 -8.90 -8.00
N GLY A 164 -5.12 -8.67 -9.24
CA GLY A 164 -5.48 -7.33 -9.72
C GLY A 164 -6.76 -6.77 -9.09
N VAL A 165 -7.80 -7.60 -8.96
CA VAL A 165 -9.05 -7.22 -8.29
C VAL A 165 -8.79 -6.97 -6.81
N ILE A 166 -8.01 -7.84 -6.17
CA ILE A 166 -7.60 -7.68 -4.77
C ILE A 166 -6.87 -6.35 -4.58
N ALA A 167 -5.86 -6.05 -5.41
CA ALA A 167 -5.12 -4.80 -5.33
C ALA A 167 -6.00 -3.56 -5.55
N ALA A 168 -6.93 -3.60 -6.51
CA ALA A 168 -7.86 -2.50 -6.77
C ALA A 168 -8.75 -2.21 -5.55
N GLN A 169 -9.27 -3.26 -4.88
CA GLN A 169 -10.08 -3.12 -3.67
C GLN A 169 -9.26 -2.63 -2.48
N SER A 170 -8.03 -3.15 -2.30
CA SER A 170 -7.13 -2.70 -1.23
C SER A 170 -6.75 -1.23 -1.33
N ILE A 171 -6.83 -0.62 -2.52
CA ILE A 171 -6.66 0.83 -2.71
C ILE A 171 -8.00 1.56 -2.56
N GLY A 172 -9.06 1.03 -3.16
CA GLY A 172 -10.36 1.69 -3.27
C GLY A 172 -11.12 1.82 -1.95
N GLU A 173 -11.12 0.77 -1.12
CA GLU A 173 -11.84 0.78 0.16
C GLU A 173 -11.24 1.82 1.12
N PRO A 174 -9.91 1.84 1.41
CA PRO A 174 -9.33 2.88 2.26
C PRO A 174 -9.49 4.28 1.67
N GLY A 175 -9.42 4.44 0.34
CA GLY A 175 -9.67 5.72 -0.32
C GLY A 175 -11.08 6.25 -0.04
N THR A 176 -12.08 5.37 0.01
CA THR A 176 -13.45 5.72 0.38
C THR A 176 -13.54 6.13 1.85
N GLN A 177 -12.83 5.44 2.75
CA GLN A 177 -12.81 5.80 4.16
C GLN A 177 -12.13 7.14 4.43
N LEU A 178 -10.99 7.41 3.77
CA LEU A 178 -10.24 8.66 3.93
C LEU A 178 -11.07 9.87 3.45
N THR A 179 -11.79 9.71 2.35
CA THR A 179 -12.66 10.76 1.79
C THR A 179 -13.91 11.04 2.62
N MET A 180 -14.38 10.06 3.42
CA MET A 180 -15.49 10.28 4.36
C MET A 180 -15.05 10.92 5.68
N ARG A 181 -13.79 10.73 6.09
CA ARG A 181 -13.26 11.25 7.37
C ARG A 181 -12.57 12.62 7.27
N THR A 182 -12.43 13.17 6.07
CA THR A 182 -11.78 14.47 5.78
C THR A 182 -12.72 15.47 5.12
#